data_AF-A0A0F9H448-F1
#
_entry.id   AF-A0A0F9H448-F1
#
_cell.length_a   1.000
_cell.length_b   1.000
_cell.length_c   1.000
_cell.angle_alpha   90.00
_cell.angle_beta   90.00
_cell.angle_gamma   90.00
#
_symmetry.space_group_name_H-M   'P 1'
#
loop_
_entity.id
_entity.type
_entity.pdbx_description
1 polymer ?
#
loop_
_entity_poly.entity_id
_entity_poly.type
_entity_poly.pdbx_seq_one_letter_code
_entity_poly.pdbx_strand_id
1 'polypeptide(L)'
;MKKRVFDYFSDNSGNTFYGRKEKMIYPIPKKSKTTNPMANKLTILMVSNLKEYGSAARCLEYYGIPYVVIGKDIPVFQGQEKLKKIIEFIPSVKTEYFMLLDSDDIFIVDGFEEIINTYERRLDCKMLFNAEGWSFPKGENELKQFEESVAPKDNPFKYLNSGAWISNTEFLHSIYDTLLEVDSKRAIDQSVFKELYKIFYPQIKIDYGCEYFQSVPWSTWFSKYYPGRMNLELEETWTNLEE
;
A
#
# COMPACT_ATOMS: atom_id res chain seq x y z
N MET A 1 15.58 21.60 -21.63
CA MET A 1 14.50 20.70 -21.17
C MET A 1 14.59 20.63 -19.64
N LYS A 2 13.64 21.24 -18.90
CA LYS A 2 13.70 21.35 -17.44
C LYS A 2 13.53 19.96 -16.82
N LYS A 3 14.57 19.42 -16.19
CA LYS A 3 14.53 18.20 -15.37
C LYS A 3 13.45 18.41 -14.31
N ARG A 4 12.32 17.70 -14.40
CA ARG A 4 11.28 17.75 -13.36
C ARG A 4 11.76 16.82 -12.24
N VAL A 5 11.74 17.36 -11.03
CA VAL A 5 12.33 16.79 -9.81
C VAL A 5 11.17 16.43 -8.90
N PHE A 6 11.27 15.32 -8.17
CA PHE A 6 10.39 15.10 -7.02
C PHE A 6 10.84 16.02 -5.90
N ASP A 7 9.97 16.95 -5.50
CA ASP A 7 10.09 17.65 -4.23
C ASP A 7 9.38 16.84 -3.16
N TYR A 8 10.15 16.30 -2.22
CA TYR A 8 9.65 15.60 -1.03
C TYR A 8 9.07 16.57 0.01
N PHE A 9 9.27 17.87 -0.20
CA PHE A 9 8.87 18.95 0.68
C PHE A 9 7.76 19.74 -0.02
N SER A 10 6.55 19.75 0.57
CA SER A 10 5.64 20.87 0.27
C SER A 10 6.20 22.10 0.96
N ASP A 11 5.98 23.30 0.41
CA ASP A 11 6.41 24.56 1.06
C ASP A 11 5.83 24.75 2.48
N ASN A 12 4.89 23.88 2.89
CA ASN A 12 4.24 23.86 4.19
C ASN A 12 4.76 22.80 5.18
N SER A 13 5.70 21.90 4.80
CA SER A 13 6.27 20.94 5.76
C SER A 13 7.49 21.56 6.45
N GLY A 14 7.27 22.05 7.67
CA GLY A 14 8.32 22.57 8.53
C GLY A 14 9.42 21.54 8.80
N ASN A 15 10.44 21.56 7.95
CA ASN A 15 11.81 21.09 8.16
C ASN A 15 11.97 19.71 8.80
N THR A 16 11.83 18.66 7.99
CA THR A 16 12.73 17.48 7.86
C THR A 16 11.93 16.23 7.49
N PHE A 17 12.41 15.49 6.48
CA PHE A 17 12.07 14.09 6.28
C PHE A 17 13.25 13.26 6.80
N TYR A 18 13.03 12.40 7.80
CA TYR A 18 14.09 11.61 8.47
C TYR A 18 15.28 12.41 9.04
N GLY A 19 15.05 13.63 9.56
CA GLY A 19 16.13 14.46 10.11
C GLY A 19 17.17 14.94 9.09
N ARG A 20 16.96 14.66 7.80
CA ARG A 20 17.77 15.20 6.70
C ARG A 20 17.22 16.57 6.31
N LYS A 21 18.11 17.57 6.28
CA LYS A 21 17.82 18.91 5.75
C LYS A 21 18.03 19.00 4.25
N GLU A 22 18.66 17.98 3.66
CA GLU A 22 19.01 17.99 2.25
C GLU A 22 17.84 17.53 1.40
N LYS A 23 17.51 18.35 0.40
CA LYS A 23 16.59 18.02 -0.67
C LYS A 23 17.22 16.92 -1.51
N MET A 24 16.79 15.67 -1.29
CA MET A 24 17.22 14.55 -2.12
C MET A 24 16.51 14.65 -3.47
N ILE A 25 17.28 14.94 -4.51
CA ILE A 25 16.82 15.01 -5.90
C ILE A 25 16.88 13.60 -6.46
N TYR A 26 15.75 12.89 -6.44
CA TYR A 26 15.64 11.64 -7.17
C TYR A 26 15.45 11.95 -8.66
N PRO A 27 16.33 11.47 -9.56
CA PRO A 27 16.09 11.60 -10.99
C PRO A 27 14.79 10.86 -11.31
N ILE A 28 13.87 11.49 -12.08
CA ILE A 28 12.74 10.74 -12.67
C ILE A 28 13.38 9.70 -13.58
N PRO A 29 13.30 8.42 -13.24
CA PRO A 29 14.14 7.49 -13.94
C PRO A 29 13.36 6.94 -15.14
N LYS A 30 14.09 6.57 -16.20
CA LYS A 30 13.53 6.45 -17.54
C LYS A 30 12.64 5.21 -17.62
N LYS A 31 11.46 5.35 -18.23
CA LYS A 31 10.55 4.23 -18.54
C LYS A 31 11.33 3.06 -19.15
N SER A 32 11.24 1.88 -18.53
CA SER A 32 11.79 0.66 -19.12
C SER A 32 11.16 0.41 -20.51
N LYS A 33 11.98 -0.03 -21.47
CA LYS A 33 11.51 -0.39 -22.81
C LYS A 33 11.07 -1.85 -22.90
N THR A 34 11.30 -2.66 -21.86
CA THR A 34 10.90 -4.05 -21.82
C THR A 34 9.50 -4.19 -21.23
N THR A 35 8.70 -5.10 -21.79
CA THR A 35 7.43 -5.50 -21.21
C THR A 35 7.68 -6.26 -19.92
N ASN A 36 7.24 -5.72 -18.79
CA ASN A 36 7.36 -6.38 -17.50
C ASN A 36 6.46 -7.65 -17.50
N PRO A 37 6.99 -8.86 -17.22
CA PRO A 37 6.20 -10.10 -17.18
C PRO A 37 4.97 -10.04 -16.26
N MET A 38 5.01 -9.16 -15.25
CA MET A 38 3.94 -8.92 -14.29
C MET A 38 2.69 -8.30 -14.90
N ALA A 39 2.82 -7.62 -16.05
CA ALA A 39 1.74 -6.89 -16.70
C ALA A 39 0.50 -7.75 -17.00
N ASN A 40 0.68 -9.06 -17.19
CA ASN A 40 -0.42 -9.99 -17.49
C ASN A 40 -0.98 -10.69 -16.24
N LYS A 41 -0.27 -10.61 -15.10
CA LYS A 41 -0.63 -11.30 -13.86
C LYS A 41 -1.22 -10.39 -12.80
N LEU A 42 -0.88 -9.10 -12.81
CA LEU A 42 -1.26 -8.15 -11.77
C LEU A 42 -2.00 -6.94 -12.33
N THR A 43 -3.15 -6.61 -11.75
CA THR A 43 -3.74 -5.29 -11.88
C THR A 43 -3.43 -4.46 -10.65
N ILE A 44 -2.72 -3.36 -10.84
CA ILE A 44 -2.46 -2.36 -9.79
C ILE A 44 -3.46 -1.22 -9.95
N LEU A 45 -4.23 -0.95 -8.91
CA LEU A 45 -5.19 0.13 -8.84
C LEU A 45 -4.73 1.20 -7.85
N MET A 46 -4.90 2.45 -8.25
CA MET A 46 -4.88 3.61 -7.36
C MET A 46 -6.18 4.39 -7.54
N VAL A 47 -6.64 5.07 -6.48
CA VAL A 47 -7.75 6.02 -6.55
C VAL A 47 -7.22 7.41 -6.27
N SER A 48 -7.37 8.34 -7.21
CA SER A 48 -6.88 9.71 -7.05
C SER A 48 -7.60 10.67 -7.97
N ASN A 49 -8.11 11.76 -7.42
CA ASN A 49 -8.67 12.87 -8.19
C ASN A 49 -7.65 14.00 -8.47
N LEU A 50 -6.39 13.83 -8.05
CA LEU A 50 -5.36 14.85 -8.27
C LEU A 50 -5.06 15.03 -9.76
N LYS A 51 -4.74 16.27 -10.16
CA LYS A 51 -4.37 16.57 -11.56
C LYS A 51 -3.06 15.90 -11.97
N GLU A 52 -2.12 15.82 -11.04
CA GLU A 52 -0.84 15.15 -11.25
C GLU A 52 -0.88 13.74 -10.65
N TYR A 53 -0.08 12.82 -11.20
CA TYR A 53 0.15 11.52 -10.59
C TYR A 53 0.92 11.67 -9.28
N GLY A 54 0.51 10.91 -8.26
CA GLY A 54 1.20 10.79 -6.99
C GLY A 54 2.50 9.97 -7.08
N SER A 55 3.15 9.77 -5.94
CA SER A 55 4.44 9.08 -5.84
C SER A 55 4.39 7.64 -6.37
N ALA A 56 3.36 6.88 -6.01
CA ALA A 56 3.21 5.47 -6.38
C ALA A 56 3.16 5.28 -7.90
N ALA A 57 2.28 6.03 -8.57
CA ALA A 57 2.12 5.98 -10.02
C ALA A 57 3.43 6.32 -10.74
N ARG A 58 4.14 7.35 -10.29
CA ARG A 58 5.42 7.74 -10.90
C ARG A 58 6.52 6.68 -10.67
N CYS A 59 6.54 6.01 -9.51
CA CYS A 59 7.41 4.85 -9.28
C CYS A 59 7.06 3.69 -10.23
N LEU A 60 5.79 3.40 -10.45
CA LEU A 60 5.37 2.35 -11.39
C LEU A 60 5.74 2.70 -12.84
N GLU A 61 5.60 3.96 -13.25
CA GLU A 61 6.06 4.44 -14.56
C GLU A 61 7.57 4.23 -14.74
N TYR A 62 8.34 4.46 -13.68
CA TYR A 62 9.77 4.22 -13.70
C TYR A 62 10.09 2.75 -13.98
N TYR A 63 9.50 1.83 -13.21
CA TYR A 63 9.70 0.39 -13.38
C TYR A 63 9.01 -0.19 -14.65
N GLY A 64 8.29 0.65 -15.41
CA GLY A 64 7.58 0.21 -16.61
C GLY A 64 6.40 -0.71 -16.31
N ILE A 65 5.78 -0.56 -15.14
CA ILE A 65 4.70 -1.43 -14.65
C ILE A 65 3.36 -0.77 -14.97
N PRO A 66 2.43 -1.49 -15.61
CA PRO A 66 1.12 -0.94 -15.90
C PRO A 66 0.29 -0.79 -14.62
N TYR A 67 -0.51 0.26 -14.58
CA TYR A 67 -1.40 0.56 -13.47
C TYR A 67 -2.66 1.26 -13.97
N VAL A 68 -3.68 1.29 -13.13
CA VAL A 68 -4.94 1.98 -13.36
C VAL A 68 -5.12 3.05 -12.28
N VAL A 69 -5.53 4.25 -12.69
CA VAL A 69 -5.96 5.31 -11.76
C VAL A 69 -7.42 5.64 -12.04
N ILE A 70 -8.27 5.46 -11.04
CA ILE A 70 -9.68 5.84 -11.09
C ILE A 70 -9.97 7.05 -10.19
N GLY A 71 -11.15 7.64 -10.32
CA GLY A 71 -11.59 8.77 -9.49
C GLY A 71 -11.18 10.16 -9.97
N LYS A 72 -10.64 10.29 -11.19
CA LYS A 72 -10.32 11.60 -11.82
C LYS A 72 -11.55 12.49 -12.04
N ASP A 73 -12.73 11.87 -12.04
CA ASP A 73 -14.04 12.49 -12.14
C ASP A 73 -14.58 13.03 -10.79
N ILE A 74 -13.93 12.73 -9.66
CA ILE A 74 -14.40 13.11 -8.33
C ILE A 74 -13.97 14.56 -8.00
N PRO A 75 -14.89 15.52 -7.85
CA PRO A 75 -14.53 16.92 -7.61
C PRO A 75 -14.00 17.17 -6.19
N VAL A 76 -14.54 16.46 -5.18
CA VAL A 76 -14.13 16.56 -3.78
C VAL A 76 -13.92 15.15 -3.25
N PHE A 77 -12.68 14.83 -2.91
CA PHE A 77 -12.32 13.50 -2.43
C PHE A 77 -12.77 13.33 -0.97
N GLN A 78 -13.63 12.34 -0.73
CA GLN A 78 -13.98 11.86 0.60
C GLN A 78 -13.57 10.40 0.72
N GLY A 79 -13.23 9.93 1.93
CA GLY A 79 -12.76 8.56 2.14
C GLY A 79 -13.73 7.48 1.62
N GLN A 80 -15.05 7.74 1.72
CA GLN A 80 -16.08 6.83 1.21
C GLN A 80 -16.07 6.70 -0.32
N GLU A 81 -15.73 7.76 -1.05
CA GLU A 81 -15.64 7.74 -2.50
C GLU A 81 -14.51 6.81 -2.97
N LYS A 82 -13.42 6.70 -2.19
CA LYS A 82 -12.33 5.76 -2.46
C LYS A 82 -12.85 4.32 -2.54
N LEU A 83 -13.50 3.86 -1.46
CA LEU A 83 -13.95 2.48 -1.37
C LEU A 83 -15.04 2.17 -2.39
N LYS A 84 -15.98 3.09 -2.62
CA LYS A 84 -17.01 2.94 -3.65
C LYS A 84 -16.41 2.72 -5.04
N LYS A 85 -15.43 3.54 -5.44
CA LYS A 85 -14.73 3.38 -6.72
C LYS A 85 -13.97 2.06 -6.82
N ILE A 86 -13.36 1.60 -5.72
CA ILE A 86 -12.69 0.29 -5.66
C ILE A 86 -13.71 -0.82 -5.89
N ILE A 87 -14.82 -0.81 -5.14
CA ILE A 87 -15.90 -1.80 -5.26
C ILE A 87 -16.44 -1.86 -6.69
N GLU A 88 -16.75 -0.71 -7.30
CA GLU A 88 -17.20 -0.63 -8.70
C GLU A 88 -16.19 -1.21 -9.69
N PHE A 89 -14.89 -1.11 -9.40
CA PHE A 89 -13.83 -1.59 -10.28
C PHE A 89 -13.55 -3.09 -10.17
N ILE A 90 -13.69 -3.69 -8.98
CA ILE A 90 -13.32 -5.09 -8.69
C ILE A 90 -13.89 -6.10 -9.73
N PRO A 91 -15.18 -6.05 -10.13
CA PRO A 91 -15.73 -7.00 -11.10
C PRO A 91 -15.05 -7.00 -12.47
N SER A 92 -14.41 -5.87 -12.83
CA SER A 92 -13.70 -5.71 -14.11
C SER A 92 -12.31 -6.36 -14.12
N VAL A 93 -11.75 -6.67 -12.95
CA VAL A 93 -10.41 -7.26 -12.82
C VAL A 93 -10.43 -8.70 -13.34
N LYS A 94 -9.47 -9.03 -14.22
CA LYS A 94 -9.32 -10.36 -14.85
C LYS A 94 -7.92 -10.97 -14.68
N THR A 95 -6.98 -10.20 -14.18
CA THR A 95 -5.63 -10.65 -13.83
C THR A 95 -5.71 -11.56 -12.61
N GLU A 96 -4.73 -12.46 -12.46
CA GLU A 96 -4.67 -13.42 -11.36
C GLU A 96 -4.59 -12.73 -9.98
N TYR A 97 -3.93 -11.57 -9.95
CA TYR A 97 -3.73 -10.78 -8.76
C TYR A 97 -4.24 -9.35 -8.92
N PHE A 98 -4.72 -8.81 -7.82
CA PHE A 98 -5.11 -7.40 -7.70
C PHE A 98 -4.31 -6.76 -6.56
N MET A 99 -3.81 -5.56 -6.79
CA MET A 99 -3.14 -4.75 -5.78
C MET A 99 -3.76 -3.37 -5.73
N LEU A 100 -4.06 -2.90 -4.53
CA LEU A 100 -4.40 -1.51 -4.26
C LEU A 100 -3.19 -0.80 -3.65
N LEU A 101 -2.91 0.40 -4.15
CA LEU A 101 -1.95 1.33 -3.56
C LEU A 101 -2.62 2.70 -3.38
N ASP A 102 -2.40 3.35 -2.24
CA ASP A 102 -2.57 4.79 -2.11
C ASP A 102 -1.64 5.50 -3.10
N SER A 103 -2.15 6.56 -3.73
CA SER A 103 -1.44 7.17 -4.86
C SER A 103 -0.28 8.08 -4.43
N ASP A 104 -0.41 8.74 -3.29
CA ASP A 104 0.34 9.97 -3.01
C ASP A 104 1.50 9.78 -2.05
N ASP A 105 1.40 8.81 -1.14
CA ASP A 105 2.35 8.57 -0.05
C ASP A 105 2.97 7.15 -0.06
N ILE A 106 2.92 6.47 -1.21
CA ILE A 106 3.60 5.18 -1.43
C ILE A 106 4.81 5.34 -2.35
N PHE A 107 5.93 4.78 -1.91
CA PHE A 107 7.17 4.71 -2.66
C PHE A 107 7.59 3.27 -2.88
N ILE A 108 7.96 2.93 -4.11
CA ILE A 108 8.47 1.60 -4.45
C ILE A 108 10.00 1.69 -4.44
N VAL A 109 10.61 1.05 -3.44
CA VAL A 109 12.04 1.19 -3.12
C VAL A 109 12.92 0.09 -3.72
N ASP A 110 12.32 -1.00 -4.18
CA ASP A 110 13.05 -2.13 -4.77
C ASP A 110 12.29 -2.69 -5.99
N GLY A 111 12.95 -3.54 -6.78
CA GLY A 111 12.44 -4.19 -7.96
C GLY A 111 11.12 -4.92 -7.69
N PHE A 112 10.03 -4.35 -8.21
CA PHE A 112 8.66 -4.85 -8.02
C PHE A 112 8.41 -6.23 -8.69
N GLU A 113 9.35 -6.72 -9.49
CA GLU A 113 9.22 -7.94 -10.30
C GLU A 113 8.98 -9.20 -9.45
N GLU A 114 9.45 -9.21 -8.21
CA GLU A 114 9.35 -10.38 -7.32
C GLU A 114 8.15 -10.34 -6.35
N ILE A 115 7.29 -9.32 -6.42
CA ILE A 115 6.23 -9.16 -5.41
C ILE A 115 5.23 -10.33 -5.40
N ILE A 116 4.82 -10.83 -6.58
CA ILE A 116 3.94 -11.99 -6.70
C ILE A 116 4.67 -13.26 -6.25
N ASN A 117 5.90 -13.48 -6.74
CA ASN A 117 6.67 -14.69 -6.41
C ASN A 117 6.92 -14.81 -4.91
N THR A 118 7.18 -13.68 -4.25
CA THR A 118 7.35 -13.64 -2.80
C THR A 118 6.01 -13.95 -2.15
N TYR A 119 4.94 -13.28 -2.59
CA TYR A 119 3.58 -13.46 -2.06
C TYR A 119 3.14 -14.93 -2.10
N GLU A 120 3.28 -15.60 -3.24
CA GLU A 120 2.92 -17.01 -3.43
C GLU A 120 3.76 -17.97 -2.58
N ARG A 121 5.07 -17.72 -2.44
CA ARG A 121 6.00 -18.65 -1.77
C ARG A 121 6.00 -18.50 -0.25
N ARG A 122 5.81 -17.29 0.25
CA ARG A 122 6.00 -16.96 1.67
C ARG A 122 4.72 -16.83 2.44
N LEU A 123 3.60 -16.54 1.77
CA LEU A 123 2.37 -16.20 2.45
C LEU A 123 1.31 -17.25 2.21
N ASP A 124 0.99 -17.98 3.27
CA ASP A 124 -0.18 -18.85 3.32
C ASP A 124 -1.45 -18.00 3.52
N CYS A 125 -1.77 -17.13 2.56
CA CYS A 125 -2.98 -16.30 2.56
C CYS A 125 -3.47 -16.03 1.14
N LYS A 126 -4.69 -15.49 1.06
CA LYS A 126 -5.35 -15.09 -0.19
C LYS A 126 -5.43 -13.58 -0.37
N MET A 127 -5.16 -12.81 0.69
CA MET A 127 -5.05 -11.36 0.68
C MET A 127 -4.11 -10.91 1.81
N LEU A 128 -3.22 -9.96 1.51
CA LEU A 128 -2.24 -9.40 2.44
C LEU A 128 -2.34 -7.87 2.46
N PHE A 129 -2.50 -7.32 3.66
CA PHE A 129 -2.47 -5.88 3.92
C PHE A 129 -1.14 -5.43 4.53
N ASN A 130 -0.78 -4.17 4.32
CA ASN A 130 0.30 -3.55 5.07
C ASN A 130 -0.06 -3.41 6.56
N ALA A 131 0.96 -3.57 7.41
CA ALA A 131 0.83 -3.44 8.85
C ALA A 131 1.10 -2.00 9.30
N GLU A 132 0.41 -1.54 10.35
CA GLU A 132 0.68 -0.27 11.01
C GLU A 132 0.81 -0.41 12.53
N GLY A 133 1.49 0.57 13.12
CA GLY A 133 1.72 0.64 14.56
C GLY A 133 0.59 1.26 15.37
N TRP A 134 -0.47 1.72 14.71
CA TRP A 134 -1.53 2.49 15.34
C TRP A 134 -2.91 1.91 14.98
N SER A 135 -3.79 1.68 15.95
CA SER A 135 -5.15 1.24 15.63
C SER A 135 -6.00 2.41 15.16
N PHE A 136 -6.24 2.52 13.85
CA PHE A 136 -7.19 3.46 13.27
C PHE A 136 -8.36 2.72 12.57
N PRO A 137 -9.58 3.31 12.52
CA PRO A 137 -10.02 4.47 13.30
C PRO A 137 -10.15 4.17 14.80
N LYS A 138 -10.21 5.24 15.60
CA LYS A 138 -10.40 5.13 17.05
C LYS A 138 -11.84 4.70 17.37
N GLY A 139 -12.01 3.97 18.49
CA GLY A 139 -13.32 3.57 18.99
C GLY A 139 -13.78 2.18 18.54
N GLU A 140 -13.05 1.51 17.65
CA GLU A 140 -13.36 0.16 17.18
C GLU A 140 -12.72 -0.92 18.08
N ASN A 141 -13.12 -0.94 19.36
CA ASN A 141 -12.47 -1.78 20.38
C ASN A 141 -12.51 -3.27 20.05
N GLU A 142 -13.61 -3.77 19.48
CA GLU A 142 -13.74 -5.19 19.12
C GLU A 142 -12.77 -5.59 18.00
N LEU A 143 -12.66 -4.77 16.94
CA LEU A 143 -11.73 -5.01 15.85
C LEU A 143 -10.28 -4.92 16.34
N LYS A 144 -9.98 -3.90 17.15
CA LYS A 144 -8.67 -3.76 17.79
C LYS A 144 -8.29 -5.00 18.61
N GLN A 145 -9.21 -5.50 19.44
CA GLN A 145 -8.97 -6.69 20.26
C GLN A 145 -8.72 -7.92 19.40
N PHE A 146 -9.48 -8.09 18.31
CA PHE A 146 -9.23 -9.15 17.35
C PHE A 146 -7.82 -9.06 16.77
N GLU A 147 -7.43 -7.90 16.20
CA GLU A 147 -6.09 -7.68 15.63
C GLU A 147 -4.98 -7.96 16.65
N GLU A 148 -5.12 -7.47 17.89
CA GLU A 148 -4.17 -7.72 18.97
C GLU A 148 -4.09 -9.20 19.37
N SER A 149 -5.18 -9.96 19.24
CA SER A 149 -5.23 -11.39 19.60
C SER A 149 -4.55 -12.32 18.59
N VAL A 150 -4.49 -11.92 17.32
CA VAL A 150 -3.90 -12.71 16.23
C VAL A 150 -2.50 -12.24 15.85
N ALA A 151 -2.13 -11.01 16.23
CA ALA A 151 -0.81 -10.46 15.96
C ALA A 151 0.29 -11.21 16.75
N PRO A 152 1.51 -11.33 16.17
CA PRO A 152 2.65 -11.87 16.91
C PRO A 152 2.92 -11.07 18.19
N LYS A 153 3.29 -11.80 19.25
CA LYS A 153 3.59 -11.21 20.55
C LYS A 153 4.69 -10.15 20.42
N ASP A 154 4.52 -9.03 21.13
CA ASP A 154 5.48 -7.92 21.17
C ASP A 154 5.83 -7.28 19.81
N ASN A 155 5.06 -7.56 18.75
CA ASN A 155 5.22 -6.88 17.47
C ASN A 155 4.69 -5.43 17.56
N PRO A 156 5.42 -4.41 17.07
CA PRO A 156 4.90 -3.05 16.98
C PRO A 156 3.83 -2.85 15.90
N PHE A 157 3.90 -3.58 14.79
CA PHE A 157 3.04 -3.42 13.62
C PHE A 157 1.88 -4.43 13.69
N LYS A 158 0.84 -4.13 14.48
CA LYS A 158 -0.23 -5.08 14.80
C LYS A 158 -1.54 -4.86 14.06
N TYR A 159 -1.72 -3.70 13.46
CA TYR A 159 -3.01 -3.28 12.95
C TYR A 159 -2.99 -3.22 11.42
N LEU A 160 -4.13 -3.50 10.82
CA LEU A 160 -4.35 -3.40 9.39
C LEU A 160 -4.38 -1.93 8.99
N ASN A 161 -3.63 -1.61 7.94
CA ASN A 161 -3.74 -0.36 7.20
C ASN A 161 -4.30 -0.67 5.80
N SER A 162 -5.22 0.16 5.31
CA SER A 162 -5.88 -0.06 4.00
C SER A 162 -5.18 0.63 2.83
N GLY A 163 -4.03 1.25 3.06
CA GLY A 163 -3.31 2.02 2.06
C GLY A 163 -2.57 1.17 1.04
N ALA A 164 -2.13 -0.04 1.41
CA ALA A 164 -1.48 -0.95 0.47
C ALA A 164 -1.88 -2.41 0.75
N TRP A 165 -2.35 -3.11 -0.28
CA TRP A 165 -2.65 -4.53 -0.15
C TRP A 165 -2.64 -5.25 -1.49
N ILE A 166 -2.41 -6.57 -1.44
CA ILE A 166 -2.46 -7.48 -2.58
C ILE A 166 -3.42 -8.63 -2.29
N SER A 167 -4.13 -9.11 -3.30
CA SER A 167 -5.04 -10.25 -3.21
C SER A 167 -4.96 -11.12 -4.45
N ASN A 168 -5.21 -12.41 -4.27
CA ASN A 168 -5.67 -13.25 -5.36
C ASN A 168 -7.06 -12.75 -5.81
N THR A 169 -7.25 -12.60 -7.13
CA THR A 169 -8.47 -12.03 -7.70
C THR A 169 -9.68 -12.93 -7.52
N GLU A 170 -9.51 -14.26 -7.65
CA GLU A 170 -10.63 -15.21 -7.44
C GLU A 170 -11.15 -15.12 -6.00
N PHE A 171 -10.24 -15.04 -5.02
CA PHE A 171 -10.61 -14.82 -3.63
C PHE A 171 -11.32 -13.47 -3.44
N LEU A 172 -10.79 -12.39 -4.02
CA LEU A 172 -11.42 -11.07 -3.95
C LEU A 172 -12.85 -11.06 -4.52
N HIS A 173 -13.08 -11.77 -5.62
CA HIS A 173 -14.42 -11.97 -6.18
C HIS A 173 -15.30 -12.83 -5.26
N SER A 174 -14.75 -13.87 -4.63
CA SER A 174 -15.51 -14.75 -3.73
C SER A 174 -16.02 -14.04 -2.47
N ILE A 175 -15.35 -12.97 -2.02
CA ILE A 175 -15.75 -12.18 -0.85
C ILE A 175 -16.52 -10.90 -1.19
N TYR A 176 -16.81 -10.66 -2.48
CA TYR A 176 -17.36 -9.40 -2.98
C TYR A 176 -18.71 -9.04 -2.35
N ASP A 177 -19.61 -10.01 -2.20
CA ASP A 177 -20.92 -9.77 -1.58
C ASP A 177 -20.79 -9.41 -0.09
N THR A 178 -19.84 -10.05 0.63
CA THR A 178 -19.53 -9.70 2.02
C THR A 178 -18.91 -8.31 2.13
N LEU A 179 -18.04 -7.94 1.18
CA LEU A 179 -17.49 -6.58 1.09
C LEU A 179 -18.61 -5.53 0.95
N LEU A 180 -19.57 -5.74 0.06
CA LEU A 180 -20.74 -4.85 -0.09
C LEU A 180 -21.57 -4.77 1.20
N GLU A 181 -21.81 -5.89 1.87
CA GLU A 181 -22.55 -5.91 3.13
C GLU A 181 -21.82 -5.13 4.23
N VAL A 182 -20.52 -5.31 4.38
CA VAL A 182 -19.71 -4.63 5.40
C VAL A 182 -19.59 -3.14 5.10
N ASP A 183 -19.36 -2.76 3.83
CA ASP A 183 -19.30 -1.37 3.38
C ASP A 183 -20.59 -0.61 3.74
N SER A 184 -21.76 -1.22 3.54
CA SER A 184 -23.05 -0.61 3.89
C SER A 184 -23.19 -0.26 5.38
N LYS A 185 -22.37 -0.85 6.26
CA LYS A 185 -22.41 -0.67 7.72
C LYS A 185 -21.29 0.21 8.25
N ARG A 186 -20.29 0.55 7.45
CA ARG A 186 -19.05 1.21 7.89
C ARG A 186 -18.68 2.37 6.99
N ALA A 187 -18.27 3.47 7.61
CA ALA A 187 -18.07 4.75 6.91
C ALA A 187 -16.64 4.98 6.39
N ILE A 188 -15.68 4.13 6.75
CA ILE A 188 -14.25 4.31 6.49
C ILE A 188 -13.71 3.01 5.88
N ASP A 189 -12.93 3.13 4.82
CA ASP A 189 -12.35 2.00 4.09
C ASP A 189 -11.54 1.08 5.00
N GLN A 190 -10.70 1.63 5.86
CA GLN A 190 -9.92 0.85 6.82
C GLN A 190 -10.80 0.04 7.78
N SER A 191 -11.91 0.61 8.25
CA SER A 191 -12.88 -0.13 9.09
C SER A 191 -13.52 -1.30 8.35
N VAL A 192 -13.84 -1.12 7.05
CA VAL A 192 -14.42 -2.18 6.21
C VAL A 192 -13.43 -3.33 6.07
N PHE A 193 -12.18 -3.03 5.73
CA PHE A 193 -11.15 -4.05 5.56
C PHE A 193 -10.77 -4.73 6.88
N LYS A 194 -10.82 -4.03 8.03
CA LYS A 194 -10.64 -4.66 9.35
C LYS A 194 -11.74 -5.66 9.70
N GLU A 195 -12.99 -5.37 9.37
CA GLU A 195 -14.08 -6.32 9.57
C GLU A 195 -13.93 -7.53 8.63
N LEU A 196 -13.58 -7.30 7.35
CA LEU A 196 -13.27 -8.40 6.43
C LEU A 196 -12.11 -9.26 6.95
N TYR A 197 -11.05 -8.64 7.47
CA TYR A 197 -9.93 -9.34 8.06
C TYR A 197 -10.39 -10.28 9.18
N LYS A 198 -11.26 -9.79 10.08
CA LYS A 198 -11.86 -10.61 11.14
C LYS A 198 -12.71 -11.78 10.61
N ILE A 199 -13.54 -11.54 9.59
CA ILE A 199 -14.44 -12.56 9.02
C ILE A 199 -13.64 -13.66 8.30
N PHE A 200 -12.61 -13.28 7.54
CA PHE A 200 -11.88 -14.17 6.64
C PHE A 200 -10.50 -14.57 7.15
N TYR A 201 -10.21 -14.40 8.45
CA TYR A 201 -8.98 -14.91 9.04
C TYR A 201 -8.97 -16.46 9.05
N PRO A 202 -7.88 -17.13 8.63
CA PRO A 202 -6.56 -16.60 8.26
C PRO A 202 -6.32 -16.37 6.75
N GLN A 203 -7.34 -16.46 5.88
CA GLN A 203 -7.18 -16.19 4.45
C GLN A 203 -6.82 -14.72 4.16
N ILE A 204 -7.26 -13.78 4.98
CA ILE A 204 -6.73 -12.41 5.00
C ILE A 204 -5.65 -12.34 6.08
N LYS A 205 -4.50 -11.75 5.78
CA LYS A 205 -3.40 -11.51 6.73
C LYS A 205 -2.88 -10.08 6.65
N ILE A 206 -2.12 -9.70 7.68
CA ILE A 206 -1.34 -8.48 7.76
C ILE A 206 0.14 -8.84 7.62
N ASP A 207 0.91 -8.02 6.90
CA ASP A 207 2.36 -8.12 6.78
C ASP A 207 3.07 -7.68 8.08
N TYR A 208 2.91 -8.47 9.14
CA TYR A 208 3.47 -8.19 10.46
C TYR A 208 5.00 -8.00 10.47
N GLY A 209 5.70 -8.60 9.50
CA GLY A 209 7.15 -8.50 9.35
C GLY A 209 7.61 -7.27 8.57
N CYS A 210 6.70 -6.52 7.96
CA CYS A 210 7.01 -5.47 6.99
C CYS A 210 7.92 -5.98 5.86
N GLU A 211 7.73 -7.23 5.42
CA GLU A 211 8.54 -7.83 4.35
C GLU A 211 8.16 -7.31 2.95
N TYR A 212 6.93 -6.84 2.79
CA TYR A 212 6.37 -6.31 1.54
C TYR A 212 6.05 -4.84 1.64
N PHE A 213 5.48 -4.45 2.78
CA PHE A 213 4.97 -3.12 3.00
C PHE A 213 5.51 -2.55 4.30
N GLN A 214 6.31 -1.50 4.19
CA GLN A 214 6.79 -0.73 5.33
C GLN A 214 5.94 0.54 5.49
N SER A 215 5.03 0.52 6.47
CA SER A 215 4.36 1.75 6.90
C SER A 215 5.32 2.61 7.71
N VAL A 216 5.32 3.92 7.49
CA VAL A 216 6.11 4.89 8.27
C VAL A 216 5.16 5.66 9.18
N PRO A 217 4.89 5.18 10.41
CA PRO A 217 4.00 5.88 11.33
C PRO A 217 4.62 7.21 11.76
N TRP A 218 3.92 8.33 11.50
CA TRP A 218 4.33 9.69 11.86
C TRP A 218 4.18 9.99 13.36
N SER A 219 4.63 9.08 14.24
CA SER A 219 4.42 9.19 15.68
C SER A 219 5.75 9.16 16.44
N THR A 220 6.02 10.23 17.18
CA THR A 220 7.15 10.31 18.13
C THR A 220 7.08 9.23 19.20
N TRP A 221 5.86 8.77 19.54
CA TRP A 221 5.65 7.62 20.42
C TRP A 221 6.26 6.36 19.80
N PHE A 222 5.99 6.08 18.51
CA PHE A 222 6.48 4.88 17.86
C PHE A 222 8.02 4.86 17.84
N SER A 223 8.66 5.96 17.45
CA SER A 223 10.13 6.08 17.49
C SER A 223 10.72 5.89 18.88
N LYS A 224 10.01 6.35 19.92
CA LYS A 224 10.47 6.27 21.31
C LYS A 224 10.40 4.83 21.85
N TYR A 225 9.32 4.09 21.57
CA TYR A 225 9.10 2.76 22.14
C TYR A 225 9.63 1.63 21.26
N TYR A 226 9.87 1.89 19.98
CA TYR A 226 10.37 0.91 19.01
C TYR A 226 11.55 1.47 18.21
N PRO A 227 12.68 1.80 18.87
CA PRO A 227 13.83 2.39 18.19
C PRO A 227 14.37 1.46 17.10
N GLY A 228 14.74 2.05 15.95
CA GLY A 228 15.28 1.32 14.80
C GLY A 228 14.25 0.56 13.97
N ARG A 229 13.00 0.37 14.44
CA ARG A 229 11.95 -0.35 13.70
C ARG A 229 11.37 0.39 12.50
N MET A 230 11.77 1.65 12.29
CA MET A 230 11.45 2.43 11.09
C MET A 230 12.69 2.60 10.19
N ASN A 231 13.82 1.99 10.52
CA ASN A 231 14.99 2.04 9.67
C ASN A 231 14.71 1.16 8.44
N LEU A 232 14.71 1.78 7.27
CA LEU A 232 14.80 1.06 6.01
C LEU A 232 16.27 0.68 5.81
N GLU A 233 16.60 -0.58 6.11
CA GLU A 233 17.87 -1.18 5.71
C GLU A 233 17.69 -1.67 4.27
N LEU A 234 18.15 -0.87 3.31
CA LEU A 234 18.29 -1.33 1.93
C LEU A 234 19.58 -2.15 1.90
N GLU A 235 19.49 -3.46 1.65
CA GLU A 235 20.68 -4.25 1.36
C GLU A 235 21.37 -3.64 0.13
N GLU A 236 22.63 -3.23 0.27
CA GLU A 236 23.44 -2.71 -0.83
C GLU A 236 23.77 -3.86 -1.81
N THR A 237 22.79 -4.29 -2.59
CA THR A 237 23.02 -5.21 -3.72
C THR A 237 23.46 -4.47 -5.00
N TRP A 238 23.61 -3.15 -4.93
CA TRP A 238 24.07 -2.31 -6.04
C TRP A 238 25.59 -2.08 -6.02
N THR A 239 26.37 -3.14 -6.22
CA THR A 239 27.72 -3.02 -6.77
C THR A 239 27.91 -4.11 -7.83
N ASN A 240 28.27 -3.68 -9.05
CA ASN A 240 28.58 -4.48 -10.25
C ASN A 240 27.54 -4.51 -11.38
N LEU A 241 26.88 -3.38 -11.67
CA LEU A 241 26.43 -3.08 -13.04
C LEU A 241 27.29 -1.97 -13.65
N GLU A 242 28.60 -2.18 -13.62
CA GLU A 242 29.51 -1.62 -14.63
C GLU A 242 30.00 -2.81 -15.47
N GLU A 243 29.36 -3.00 -16.63
CA GLU A 243 29.96 -3.36 -17.94
C GLU A 243 28.88 -3.43 -19.03
#